data_AF-A0A936DMM7-F1
#
_entry.id   AF-A0A936DMM7-F1
#
_cell.length_a   1.000
_cell.length_b   1.000
_cell.length_c   1.000
_cell.angle_alpha   90.00
_cell.angle_beta   90.00
_cell.angle_gamma   90.00
#
_symmetry.space_group_name_H-M   'P 1'
#
loop_
_entity.id
_entity.type
_entity.pdbx_description
1 polymer ?
#
loop_
_entity_poly.entity_id
_entity_poly.type
_entity_poly.pdbx_seq_one_letter_code
_entity_poly.pdbx_strand_id
1 'polypeptide(L)'
;MQDNGFDVLLSGDYEKLQAVAGGFVIGSRTLPGMVLVYPNPALTTAEIDQGAAQGYSDETIQLQPSGAARSIQAGNGRGKQVPVTGALNGESVQGYMAGYTNGQGSGVTIIAFTTPESWTQMQTHAETMTGSVRLYTPETSPRLAQARQALAGNSLVWSHNSNQVSMNSSGYHTGSAVNAFEAWHCCANGRGRYEGARSMSYQGGGLAGSSESGPGAWDGSWSLNAQGEDFVLVFQFDDGSSNSWVVTVDDNENVAVDGKRVEVKQDSICQ
;
A
#
# COMPACT_ATOMS: atom_id res chain seq x y z
N MET A 1 17.04 3.84 -14.95
CA MET A 1 15.80 3.06 -14.78
C MET A 1 14.75 4.02 -14.29
N GLN A 2 13.58 4.03 -14.93
CA GLN A 2 12.41 4.81 -14.52
C GLN A 2 11.36 3.82 -14.01
N ASP A 3 10.87 4.04 -12.80
CA ASP A 3 9.79 3.27 -12.18
C ASP A 3 8.84 4.26 -11.47
N ASN A 4 7.57 3.88 -11.28
CA ASN A 4 6.50 4.80 -10.85
C ASN A 4 6.88 5.64 -9.62
N GLY A 5 7.24 6.90 -9.84
CA GLY A 5 7.59 7.87 -8.79
C GLY A 5 9.09 8.11 -8.57
N PHE A 6 10.01 7.41 -9.26
CA PHE A 6 11.45 7.68 -9.16
C PHE A 6 12.29 7.21 -10.35
N ASP A 7 13.46 7.83 -10.51
CA ASP A 7 14.54 7.36 -11.37
C ASP A 7 15.77 6.97 -10.56
N VAL A 8 16.47 5.92 -11.01
CA VAL A 8 17.82 5.55 -10.56
C VAL A 8 18.73 5.38 -11.78
N LEU A 9 19.90 6.00 -11.77
CA LEU A 9 20.94 5.71 -12.77
C LEU A 9 21.63 4.40 -12.41
N LEU A 10 21.57 3.43 -13.34
CA LEU A 10 22.36 2.21 -13.23
C LEU A 10 23.80 2.51 -13.66
N SER A 11 24.77 2.01 -12.89
CA SER A 11 26.19 2.27 -13.14
C SER A 11 26.84 1.05 -13.80
N GLY A 12 27.69 1.26 -14.80
CA GLY A 12 28.40 0.15 -15.47
C GLY A 12 27.48 -0.83 -16.21
N ASP A 13 27.66 -2.12 -15.95
CA ASP A 13 26.91 -3.23 -16.54
C ASP A 13 25.75 -3.73 -15.66
N TYR A 14 25.33 -2.93 -14.67
CA TYR A 14 24.21 -3.27 -13.80
C TYR A 14 22.89 -3.24 -14.57
N GLU A 15 22.08 -4.28 -14.41
CA GLU A 15 20.77 -4.41 -15.03
C GLU A 15 19.74 -4.96 -14.03
N LYS A 16 18.45 -4.70 -14.30
CA LYS A 16 17.35 -5.28 -13.52
C LYS A 16 17.29 -6.78 -13.79
N LEU A 17 17.53 -7.59 -12.78
CA LEU A 17 17.55 -9.06 -12.89
C LEU A 17 16.16 -9.66 -12.70
N GLN A 18 15.44 -9.22 -11.67
CA GLN A 18 14.14 -9.77 -11.30
C GLN A 18 13.28 -8.78 -10.52
N ALA A 19 11.96 -8.95 -10.60
CA ALA A 19 11.03 -8.36 -9.64
C ALA A 19 10.95 -9.26 -8.39
N VAL A 20 10.77 -8.66 -7.22
CA VAL A 20 10.51 -9.34 -5.94
C VAL A 20 9.28 -8.72 -5.29
N ALA A 21 8.72 -9.36 -4.25
CA ALA A 21 7.58 -8.79 -3.53
C ALA A 21 7.91 -7.37 -3.05
N GLY A 22 7.17 -6.38 -3.58
CA GLY A 22 7.34 -4.97 -3.23
C GLY A 22 8.59 -4.29 -3.77
N GLY A 23 9.32 -4.88 -4.73
CA GLY A 23 10.56 -4.27 -5.24
C GLY A 23 11.20 -4.99 -6.42
N PHE A 24 12.48 -4.73 -6.64
CA PHE A 24 13.27 -5.42 -7.66
C PHE A 24 14.74 -5.53 -7.27
N VAL A 25 15.41 -6.49 -7.91
CA VAL A 25 16.84 -6.76 -7.75
C VAL A 25 17.57 -6.30 -9.00
N ILE A 26 18.66 -5.57 -8.79
CA ILE A 26 19.62 -5.18 -9.82
C ILE A 26 20.93 -5.92 -9.50
N GLY A 27 21.62 -6.41 -10.53
CA GLY A 27 22.95 -6.99 -10.39
C GLY A 27 23.80 -6.71 -11.61
N SER A 28 25.09 -6.99 -11.48
CA SER A 28 26.09 -6.86 -12.54
C SER A 28 26.45 -8.24 -13.08
N ARG A 29 26.88 -8.29 -14.35
CA ARG A 29 27.40 -9.52 -14.97
C ARG A 29 28.87 -9.76 -14.63
N THR A 30 29.58 -8.71 -14.21
CA THR A 30 31.03 -8.73 -14.03
C THR A 30 31.48 -8.46 -12.60
N LEU A 31 30.64 -7.80 -11.78
CA LEU A 31 30.92 -7.48 -10.38
C LEU A 31 29.99 -8.24 -9.45
N PRO A 32 30.52 -8.95 -8.45
CA PRO A 32 29.70 -9.60 -7.44
C PRO A 32 29.02 -8.57 -6.53
N GLY A 33 27.75 -8.78 -6.26
CA GLY A 33 26.93 -7.91 -5.43
C GLY A 33 25.51 -7.78 -5.98
N MET A 34 24.64 -7.19 -5.18
CA MET A 34 23.28 -6.91 -5.59
C MET A 34 22.78 -5.60 -5.01
N VAL A 35 21.81 -5.03 -5.71
CA VAL A 35 21.08 -3.85 -5.25
C VAL A 35 19.60 -4.19 -5.18
N LEU A 36 19.04 -4.07 -3.99
CA LEU A 36 17.61 -4.19 -3.74
C LEU A 36 17.01 -2.80 -3.78
N VAL A 37 15.88 -2.67 -4.49
CA VAL A 37 15.13 -1.41 -4.57
C VAL A 37 13.68 -1.68 -4.21
N TYR A 38 13.21 -0.99 -3.17
CA TYR A 38 11.85 -1.09 -2.65
C TYR A 38 11.17 0.27 -2.74
N PRO A 39 10.22 0.46 -3.67
CA PRO A 39 9.34 1.62 -3.65
C PRO A 39 8.55 1.63 -2.33
N ASN A 40 8.50 2.77 -1.66
CA ASN A 40 7.75 2.96 -0.42
C ASN A 40 6.93 4.26 -0.51
N PRO A 41 5.64 4.18 -0.91
CA PRO A 41 4.81 5.35 -1.13
C PRO A 41 4.42 6.08 0.16
N ALA A 42 4.66 5.52 1.35
CA ALA A 42 4.32 6.16 2.62
C ALA A 42 5.54 6.65 3.39
N LEU A 43 6.76 6.49 2.85
CA LEU A 43 7.98 6.74 3.60
C LEU A 43 8.12 8.20 4.03
N THR A 44 8.20 8.42 5.34
CA THR A 44 8.38 9.71 5.99
C THR A 44 9.86 9.97 6.31
N THR A 45 10.20 11.22 6.62
CA THR A 45 11.55 11.55 7.09
C THR A 45 11.88 10.88 8.42
N ALA A 46 10.90 10.74 9.32
CA ALA A 46 11.10 10.07 10.60
C ALA A 46 11.44 8.57 10.41
N GLU A 47 10.76 7.90 9.48
CA GLU A 47 11.05 6.50 9.15
C GLU A 47 12.42 6.33 8.46
N ILE A 48 12.84 7.28 7.62
CA ILE A 48 14.20 7.29 7.06
C ILE A 48 15.24 7.42 8.17
N ASP A 49 14.99 8.31 9.13
CA ASP A 49 15.90 8.54 10.27
C ASP A 49 15.98 7.30 11.17
N GLN A 50 14.84 6.68 11.45
CA GLN A 50 14.75 5.46 12.22
C GLN A 50 15.45 4.30 11.50
N GLY A 51 15.17 4.09 10.21
CA GLY A 51 15.81 3.04 9.40
C GLY A 51 17.32 3.22 9.35
N ALA A 52 17.81 4.45 9.14
CA ALA A 52 19.24 4.73 9.16
C ALA A 52 19.93 4.43 10.52
N ALA A 53 19.18 4.49 11.62
CA ALA A 53 19.69 4.17 12.96
C ALA A 53 19.57 2.68 13.33
N GLN A 54 18.54 1.98 12.84
CA GLN A 54 18.25 0.58 13.20
C GLN A 54 18.88 -0.43 12.23
N GLY A 55 19.11 -0.04 10.97
CA GLY A 55 19.51 -0.96 9.92
C GLY A 55 18.32 -1.62 9.23
N TYR A 56 18.53 -2.82 8.70
CA TYR A 56 17.51 -3.61 8.01
C TYR A 56 17.57 -5.06 8.49
N SER A 57 16.43 -5.67 8.75
CA SER A 57 16.38 -7.08 9.14
C SER A 57 15.14 -7.75 8.56
N ASP A 58 15.34 -8.87 7.89
CA ASP A 58 14.31 -9.84 7.51
C ASP A 58 14.80 -11.27 7.83
N GLU A 59 14.08 -12.30 7.37
CA GLU A 59 14.43 -13.71 7.63
C GLU A 59 15.80 -14.12 7.05
N THR A 60 16.24 -13.46 5.99
CA THR A 60 17.42 -13.81 5.19
C THR A 60 18.55 -12.78 5.26
N ILE A 61 18.24 -11.52 5.54
CA ILE A 61 19.14 -10.38 5.53
C ILE A 61 19.13 -9.71 6.89
N GLN A 62 20.30 -9.50 7.47
CA GLN A 62 20.49 -8.70 8.68
C GLN A 62 21.60 -7.70 8.41
N LEU A 63 21.29 -6.40 8.45
CA LEU A 63 22.21 -5.32 8.17
C LEU A 63 22.13 -4.31 9.32
N GLN A 64 23.27 -3.95 9.88
CA GLN A 64 23.39 -2.95 10.93
C GLN A 64 24.21 -1.77 10.42
N PRO A 65 23.90 -0.52 10.83
CA PRO A 65 24.72 0.64 10.54
C PRO A 65 26.16 0.44 11.02
N SER A 66 27.13 0.63 10.14
CA SER A 66 28.57 0.51 10.44
C SER A 66 29.26 1.87 10.52
N GLY A 67 28.51 2.96 10.41
CA GLY A 67 29.03 4.33 10.43
C GLY A 67 27.93 5.38 10.45
N ALA A 68 28.32 6.64 10.34
CA ALA A 68 27.39 7.76 10.38
C ALA A 68 26.51 7.82 9.12
N ALA A 69 25.22 8.09 9.31
CA ALA A 69 24.34 8.41 8.20
C ALA A 69 24.71 9.77 7.59
N ARG A 70 24.75 9.85 6.26
CA ARG A 70 24.93 11.09 5.49
C ARG A 70 23.63 11.48 4.81
N SER A 71 23.29 12.77 4.85
CA SER A 71 22.19 13.31 4.07
C SER A 71 22.55 13.32 2.58
N ILE A 72 21.59 12.97 1.73
CA ILE A 72 21.71 12.99 0.28
C ILE A 72 20.48 13.69 -0.32
N GLN A 73 20.69 14.41 -1.42
CA GLN A 73 19.63 15.09 -2.15
C GLN A 73 19.10 14.17 -3.25
N ALA A 74 17.79 14.18 -3.50
CA ALA A 74 17.16 13.35 -4.52
C ALA A 74 16.15 14.14 -5.35
N GLY A 75 16.65 15.05 -6.20
CA GLY A 75 15.82 15.96 -6.96
C GLY A 75 15.06 16.93 -6.05
N ASN A 76 13.73 16.82 -6.01
CA ASN A 76 12.86 17.59 -5.10
C ASN A 76 12.67 16.93 -3.72
N GLY A 77 13.25 15.74 -3.52
CA GLY A 77 13.19 15.00 -2.26
C GLY A 77 14.48 15.04 -1.45
N ARG A 78 14.43 14.41 -0.29
CA ARG A 78 15.55 14.23 0.64
C ARG A 78 15.77 12.75 0.91
N GLY A 79 17.00 12.38 1.22
CA GLY A 79 17.31 11.04 1.66
C GLY A 79 18.43 10.99 2.69
N LYS A 80 18.62 9.81 3.26
CA LYS A 80 19.80 9.46 4.04
C LYS A 80 20.39 8.18 3.50
N GLN A 81 21.71 8.13 3.53
CA GLN A 81 22.49 6.93 3.26
C GLN A 81 23.37 6.61 4.45
N VAL A 82 23.48 5.34 4.78
CA VAL A 82 24.29 4.85 5.88
C VAL A 82 25.11 3.64 5.40
N PRO A 83 26.42 3.57 5.70
CA PRO A 83 27.18 2.35 5.51
C PRO A 83 26.63 1.27 6.45
N VAL A 84 26.55 0.03 5.95
CA VAL A 84 26.01 -1.11 6.68
C VAL A 84 26.92 -2.32 6.56
N THR A 85 26.88 -3.19 7.56
CA THR A 85 27.49 -4.53 7.57
C THR A 85 26.53 -5.52 8.18
N GLY A 86 26.66 -6.80 7.83
CA GLY A 86 25.89 -7.85 8.49
C GLY A 86 25.95 -9.16 7.73
N ALA A 87 24.82 -9.85 7.55
CA ALA A 87 24.78 -11.16 6.92
C ALA A 87 23.60 -11.31 5.94
N LEU A 88 23.83 -12.07 4.86
CA LEU A 88 22.82 -12.60 3.93
C LEU A 88 22.91 -14.14 3.99
N ASN A 89 21.84 -14.82 4.39
CA ASN A 89 21.81 -16.28 4.54
C ASN A 89 23.00 -16.83 5.38
N GLY A 90 23.45 -16.05 6.37
CA GLY A 90 24.60 -16.37 7.22
C GLY A 90 25.97 -15.98 6.64
N GLU A 91 26.06 -15.54 5.39
CA GLU A 91 27.30 -15.05 4.78
C GLU A 91 27.50 -13.55 5.05
N SER A 92 28.73 -13.16 5.40
CA SER A 92 29.05 -11.77 5.71
C SER A 92 28.88 -10.86 4.49
N VAL A 93 28.22 -9.72 4.69
CA VAL A 93 28.01 -8.69 3.66
C VAL A 93 28.33 -7.30 4.19
N GLN A 94 28.70 -6.43 3.26
CA GLN A 94 28.96 -5.02 3.50
C GLN A 94 28.31 -4.19 2.39
N GLY A 95 27.80 -3.02 2.75
CA GLY A 95 27.51 -2.01 1.75
C GLY A 95 26.86 -0.72 2.22
N TYR A 96 25.89 -0.24 1.46
CA TYR A 96 25.10 0.95 1.76
C TYR A 96 23.61 0.65 1.80
N MET A 97 22.93 1.27 2.75
CA MET A 97 21.47 1.40 2.76
C MET A 97 21.13 2.89 2.59
N ALA A 98 20.15 3.19 1.76
CA ALA A 98 19.68 4.55 1.55
C ALA A 98 18.15 4.60 1.45
N GLY A 99 17.53 5.57 2.11
CA GLY A 99 16.09 5.85 2.04
C GLY A 99 15.83 7.26 1.55
N TYR A 100 14.80 7.43 0.72
CA TYR A 100 14.45 8.70 0.08
C TYR A 100 12.96 8.97 0.18
N THR A 101 12.58 10.23 0.38
CA THR A 101 11.19 10.68 0.37
C THR A 101 11.06 12.07 -0.25
N ASN A 102 9.98 12.29 -1.02
CA ASN A 102 9.57 13.63 -1.46
C ASN A 102 8.64 14.31 -0.43
N GLY A 103 8.27 13.62 0.66
CA GLY A 103 7.33 14.11 1.68
C GLY A 103 5.88 14.20 1.21
N GLN A 104 5.56 13.76 -0.02
CA GLN A 104 4.25 13.86 -0.66
C GLN A 104 3.70 12.49 -1.10
N GLY A 105 4.14 11.41 -0.46
CA GLY A 105 3.65 10.07 -0.76
C GLY A 105 4.45 9.34 -1.85
N SER A 106 5.74 9.66 -2.02
CA SER A 106 6.66 8.85 -2.82
C SER A 106 8.00 8.74 -2.13
N GLY A 107 8.45 7.50 -1.98
CA GLY A 107 9.74 7.17 -1.41
C GLY A 107 10.28 5.90 -1.99
N VAL A 108 11.57 5.67 -1.76
CA VAL A 108 12.25 4.45 -2.19
C VAL A 108 13.33 4.13 -1.16
N THR A 109 13.55 2.84 -0.93
CA THR A 109 14.69 2.33 -0.18
C THR A 109 15.57 1.56 -1.14
N ILE A 110 16.87 1.85 -1.11
CA ILE A 110 17.91 1.18 -1.90
C ILE A 110 18.90 0.55 -0.94
N ILE A 111 19.15 -0.75 -1.09
CA ILE A 111 20.16 -1.48 -0.33
C ILE A 111 21.14 -2.09 -1.32
N ALA A 112 22.38 -1.62 -1.32
CA ALA A 112 23.45 -2.08 -2.21
C ALA A 112 24.52 -2.76 -1.37
N PHE A 113 24.77 -4.05 -1.59
CA PHE A 113 25.73 -4.81 -0.79
C PHE A 113 26.40 -5.93 -1.59
N THR A 114 27.57 -6.34 -1.09
CA THR A 114 28.34 -7.48 -1.59
C THR A 114 29.17 -8.07 -0.44
N THR A 115 30.01 -9.07 -0.72
CA THR A 115 30.96 -9.59 0.26
C THR A 115 32.02 -8.53 0.61
N PRO A 116 32.62 -8.56 1.82
CA PRO A 116 33.65 -7.60 2.22
C PRO A 116 34.83 -7.50 1.23
N GLU A 117 35.24 -8.61 0.62
CA GLU A 117 36.37 -8.67 -0.32
C GLU A 117 36.07 -7.92 -1.62
N SER A 118 34.80 -7.89 -2.02
CA SER A 118 34.34 -7.28 -3.27
C SER A 118 33.89 -5.84 -3.10
N TRP A 119 33.72 -5.37 -1.84
CA TRP A 119 33.11 -4.08 -1.54
C TRP A 119 33.86 -2.92 -2.19
N THR A 120 35.19 -2.90 -2.15
CA THR A 120 35.99 -1.82 -2.74
C THR A 120 35.71 -1.61 -4.24
N GLN A 121 35.40 -2.69 -4.97
CA GLN A 121 35.06 -2.59 -6.40
C GLN A 121 33.62 -2.13 -6.60
N MET A 122 32.69 -2.58 -5.76
CA MET A 122 31.27 -2.21 -5.84
C MET A 122 30.98 -0.80 -5.32
N GLN A 123 31.78 -0.29 -4.39
CA GLN A 123 31.48 0.91 -3.60
C GLN A 123 31.12 2.11 -4.49
N THR A 124 31.94 2.43 -5.50
CA THR A 124 31.67 3.57 -6.39
C THR A 124 30.38 3.39 -7.20
N HIS A 125 30.04 2.16 -7.59
CA HIS A 125 28.77 1.87 -8.27
C HIS A 125 27.58 2.03 -7.32
N ALA A 126 27.71 1.54 -6.08
CA ALA A 126 26.71 1.71 -5.04
C ALA A 126 26.47 3.20 -4.72
N GLU A 127 27.55 3.99 -4.60
CA GLU A 127 27.46 5.44 -4.41
C GLU A 127 26.84 6.16 -5.60
N THR A 128 27.13 5.73 -6.83
CA THR A 128 26.52 6.29 -8.03
C THR A 128 25.01 6.02 -8.04
N MET A 129 24.60 4.76 -7.82
CA MET A 129 23.18 4.38 -7.83
C MET A 129 22.40 5.11 -6.74
N THR A 130 22.90 5.09 -5.50
CA THR A 130 22.29 5.81 -4.37
C THR A 130 22.37 7.34 -4.51
N GLY A 131 23.41 7.90 -5.11
CA GLY A 131 23.53 9.34 -5.37
C GLY A 131 22.66 9.84 -6.52
N SER A 132 22.20 8.95 -7.39
CA SER A 132 21.49 9.31 -8.64
C SER A 132 19.97 9.35 -8.52
N VAL A 133 19.42 9.01 -7.34
CA VAL A 133 17.98 8.92 -7.16
C VAL A 133 17.33 10.27 -7.43
N ARG A 134 16.31 10.26 -8.29
CA ARG A 134 15.43 11.41 -8.48
C ARG A 134 14.04 10.96 -8.15
N LEU A 135 13.44 11.57 -7.13
CA LEU A 135 12.04 11.35 -6.85
C LEU A 135 11.20 12.28 -7.72
N TYR A 136 10.04 11.78 -8.12
CA TYR A 136 9.00 12.56 -8.73
C TYR A 136 7.74 12.35 -7.93
N THR A 137 6.99 13.41 -7.71
CA THR A 137 5.58 13.23 -7.36
C THR A 137 4.93 12.66 -8.63
N PRO A 138 4.35 11.45 -8.61
CA PRO A 138 3.61 10.96 -9.75
C PRO A 138 2.62 12.03 -10.14
N GLU A 139 2.62 12.47 -11.40
CA GLU A 139 1.56 13.36 -11.87
C GLU A 139 0.25 12.66 -11.55
N THR A 140 -0.51 13.23 -10.63
CA THR A 140 -1.84 12.73 -10.32
C THR A 140 -2.63 12.95 -11.59
N SER A 141 -2.93 11.87 -12.32
CA SER A 141 -3.70 12.01 -13.55
C SER A 141 -5.00 12.76 -13.21
N PRO A 142 -5.50 13.63 -14.11
CA PRO A 142 -6.76 14.33 -13.86
C PRO A 142 -7.89 13.38 -13.45
N ARG A 143 -7.90 12.15 -13.98
CA ARG A 143 -8.83 11.10 -13.56
C ARG A 143 -8.61 10.61 -12.12
N LEU A 144 -7.37 10.42 -11.66
CA LEU A 144 -7.11 10.04 -10.27
C LEU A 144 -7.50 11.17 -9.30
N ALA A 145 -7.26 12.43 -9.68
CA ALA A 145 -7.70 13.58 -8.89
C ALA A 145 -9.23 13.64 -8.80
N GLN A 146 -9.91 13.48 -9.93
CA GLN A 146 -11.38 13.40 -10.00
C GLN A 146 -11.91 12.23 -9.16
N ALA A 147 -11.32 11.04 -9.27
CA ALA A 147 -11.74 9.88 -8.51
C ALA A 147 -11.54 10.09 -7.01
N ARG A 148 -10.41 10.66 -6.57
CA ARG A 148 -10.19 11.04 -5.17
C ARG A 148 -11.22 12.06 -4.69
N GLN A 149 -11.55 13.06 -5.52
CA GLN A 149 -12.56 14.05 -5.19
C GLN A 149 -13.96 13.44 -5.05
N ALA A 150 -14.32 12.47 -5.89
CA ALA A 150 -15.59 11.76 -5.79
C ALA A 150 -15.70 10.91 -4.51
N LEU A 151 -14.59 10.44 -3.95
CA LEU A 151 -14.56 9.64 -2.72
C LEU A 151 -14.40 10.48 -1.46
N ALA A 152 -13.59 11.54 -1.49
CA ALA A 152 -13.21 12.32 -0.32
C ALA A 152 -14.41 13.05 0.31
N GLY A 153 -14.66 12.77 1.58
CA GLY A 153 -15.81 13.27 2.34
C GLY A 153 -17.11 12.50 2.08
N ASN A 154 -17.05 11.38 1.36
CA ASN A 154 -18.19 10.54 1.05
C ASN A 154 -18.03 9.12 1.62
N SER A 155 -19.15 8.42 1.75
CA SER A 155 -19.22 7.01 2.11
C SER A 155 -19.67 6.17 0.90
N LEU A 156 -19.04 5.02 0.73
CA LEU A 156 -19.42 3.99 -0.24
C LEU A 156 -20.32 2.99 0.44
N VAL A 157 -21.56 2.91 -0.03
CA VAL A 157 -22.62 2.16 0.62
C VAL A 157 -23.05 0.98 -0.24
N TRP A 158 -23.02 -0.20 0.35
CA TRP A 158 -23.65 -1.42 -0.14
C TRP A 158 -24.86 -1.75 0.73
N SER A 159 -25.98 -2.05 0.08
CA SER A 159 -27.13 -2.66 0.73
C SER A 159 -27.47 -3.96 0.03
N HIS A 160 -27.70 -5.00 0.82
CA HIS A 160 -28.09 -6.32 0.33
C HIS A 160 -29.34 -6.76 1.07
N ASN A 161 -30.45 -6.83 0.32
CA ASN A 161 -31.73 -7.31 0.83
C ASN A 161 -32.12 -8.57 0.05
N SER A 162 -32.36 -9.67 0.75
CA SER A 162 -32.85 -10.91 0.15
C SER A 162 -33.99 -11.51 0.96
N ASN A 163 -35.05 -11.91 0.28
CA ASN A 163 -36.23 -12.52 0.87
C ASN A 163 -36.50 -13.86 0.20
N GLN A 164 -36.70 -14.92 0.98
CA GLN A 164 -37.16 -16.21 0.49
C GLN A 164 -38.43 -16.61 1.22
N VAL A 165 -39.40 -17.15 0.48
CA VAL A 165 -40.64 -17.69 1.02
C VAL A 165 -40.86 -19.06 0.39
N SER A 166 -41.07 -20.07 1.22
CA SER A 166 -41.44 -21.42 0.79
C SER A 166 -42.79 -21.80 1.41
N MET A 167 -43.59 -22.57 0.67
CA MET A 167 -44.87 -23.09 1.14
C MET A 167 -44.79 -24.61 1.14
N ASN A 168 -45.13 -25.25 2.26
CA ASN A 168 -45.21 -26.70 2.30
C ASN A 168 -46.55 -27.21 1.71
N SER A 169 -46.65 -28.51 1.47
CA SER A 169 -47.85 -29.17 0.92
C SER A 169 -49.10 -29.03 1.82
N SER A 170 -48.94 -28.62 3.07
CA SER A 170 -50.01 -28.37 4.04
C SER A 170 -50.41 -26.89 4.12
N GLY A 171 -49.88 -26.02 3.26
CA GLY A 171 -50.22 -24.60 3.21
C GLY A 171 -49.53 -23.70 4.24
N TYR A 172 -48.53 -24.21 4.98
CA TYR A 172 -47.74 -23.39 5.88
C TYR A 172 -46.64 -22.66 5.11
N HIS A 173 -46.53 -21.35 5.34
CA HIS A 173 -45.46 -20.52 4.82
C HIS A 173 -44.29 -20.48 5.80
N THR A 174 -43.08 -20.72 5.30
CA THR A 174 -41.83 -20.37 5.96
C THR A 174 -41.12 -19.31 5.14
N GLY A 175 -40.55 -18.30 5.81
CA GLY A 175 -39.83 -17.24 5.14
C GLY A 175 -38.57 -16.84 5.88
N SER A 176 -37.59 -16.35 5.14
CA SER A 176 -36.40 -15.70 5.69
C SER A 176 -36.15 -14.39 4.96
N ALA A 177 -35.82 -13.34 5.69
CA ALA A 177 -35.33 -12.08 5.13
C ALA A 177 -33.94 -11.77 5.71
N VAL A 178 -33.01 -11.36 4.86
CA VAL A 178 -31.70 -10.85 5.25
C VAL A 178 -31.59 -9.43 4.73
N ASN A 179 -31.33 -8.48 5.63
CA ASN A 179 -30.97 -7.12 5.26
C ASN A 179 -29.57 -6.84 5.81
N ALA A 180 -28.60 -6.63 4.93
CA ALA A 180 -27.24 -6.25 5.25
C ALA A 180 -26.94 -4.88 4.67
N PHE A 181 -26.16 -4.10 5.41
CA PHE A 181 -25.66 -2.80 5.04
C PHE A 181 -24.18 -2.72 5.39
N GLU A 182 -23.39 -2.19 4.47
CA GLU A 182 -21.97 -1.92 4.65
C GLU A 182 -21.68 -0.50 4.14
N ALA A 183 -21.03 0.30 4.96
CA ALA A 183 -20.58 1.64 4.63
C ALA A 183 -19.08 1.77 4.87
N TRP A 184 -18.40 2.32 3.86
CA TRP A 184 -16.96 2.60 3.90
C TRP A 184 -16.77 4.09 3.73
N HIS A 185 -16.39 4.75 4.82
CA HIS A 185 -16.31 6.19 5.00
C HIS A 185 -14.92 6.69 4.59
N CYS A 186 -14.83 7.49 3.53
CA CYS A 186 -13.59 8.02 2.97
C CYS A 186 -13.42 9.49 3.35
N CYS A 187 -12.99 9.82 4.57
CA CYS A 187 -12.91 11.22 5.00
C CYS A 187 -11.85 12.02 4.23
N ALA A 188 -12.11 13.31 4.00
CA ALA A 188 -11.25 14.17 3.18
C ALA A 188 -9.83 14.35 3.75
N ASN A 189 -9.63 14.10 5.04
CA ASN A 189 -8.32 14.12 5.71
C ASN A 189 -7.54 12.79 5.60
N GLY A 190 -8.07 11.79 4.88
CA GLY A 190 -7.47 10.47 4.72
C GLY A 190 -7.86 9.45 5.80
N ARG A 191 -8.66 9.83 6.79
CA ARG A 191 -9.21 8.88 7.78
C ARG A 191 -10.28 8.01 7.13
N GLY A 192 -10.19 6.71 7.37
CA GLY A 192 -11.16 5.71 6.96
C GLY A 192 -12.00 5.24 8.14
N ARG A 193 -13.26 4.88 7.89
CA ARG A 193 -14.07 4.10 8.83
C ARG A 193 -14.93 3.10 8.08
N TYR A 194 -15.16 1.95 8.68
CA TYR A 194 -16.10 0.94 8.20
C TYR A 194 -17.26 0.81 9.19
N GLU A 195 -18.49 0.74 8.69
CA GLU A 195 -19.68 0.42 9.47
C GLU A 195 -20.50 -0.67 8.77
N GLY A 196 -20.77 -1.76 9.48
CA GLY A 196 -21.53 -2.88 8.94
C GLY A 196 -22.66 -3.30 9.88
N ALA A 197 -23.84 -3.56 9.33
CA ALA A 197 -24.96 -4.13 10.06
C ALA A 197 -25.65 -5.20 9.22
N ARG A 198 -26.00 -6.33 9.84
CA ARG A 198 -26.69 -7.43 9.16
C ARG A 198 -27.83 -7.96 10.01
N SER A 199 -29.06 -7.62 9.67
CA SER A 199 -30.25 -8.22 10.28
C SER A 199 -30.72 -9.43 9.50
N MET A 200 -31.21 -10.45 10.21
CA MET A 200 -31.85 -11.61 9.63
C MET A 200 -33.14 -11.90 10.38
N SER A 201 -34.22 -12.21 9.67
CA SER A 201 -35.49 -12.61 10.27
C SER A 201 -35.97 -13.91 9.65
N TYR A 202 -36.57 -14.76 10.49
CA TYR A 202 -37.19 -16.02 10.09
C TYR A 202 -38.64 -16.02 10.54
N GLN A 203 -39.52 -16.52 9.69
CA GLN A 203 -40.94 -16.70 10.01
C GLN A 203 -41.33 -18.14 9.69
N GLY A 204 -41.74 -18.90 10.71
CA GLY A 204 -42.20 -20.29 10.55
C GLY A 204 -42.40 -21.00 11.89
N GLY A 205 -43.54 -21.69 12.04
CA GLY A 205 -43.73 -22.79 13.00
C GLY A 205 -43.30 -22.59 14.46
N GLY A 206 -43.37 -21.38 15.03
CA GLY A 206 -43.09 -21.13 16.45
C GLY A 206 -41.65 -20.70 16.81
N LEU A 207 -40.81 -20.36 15.82
CA LEU A 207 -39.48 -19.76 16.07
C LEU A 207 -39.54 -18.24 15.92
N ALA A 208 -39.10 -17.51 16.95
CA ALA A 208 -38.94 -16.05 16.92
C ALA A 208 -37.55 -15.67 16.38
N GLY A 209 -37.50 -14.62 15.55
CA GLY A 209 -36.32 -14.19 14.81
C GLY A 209 -35.12 -13.75 15.68
N SER A 210 -33.93 -13.91 15.14
CA SER A 210 -32.65 -13.53 15.75
C SER A 210 -32.02 -12.36 14.99
N SER A 211 -31.85 -11.21 15.63
CA SER A 211 -31.01 -10.13 15.09
C SER A 211 -29.56 -10.37 15.48
N GLU A 212 -28.67 -10.47 14.50
CA GLU A 212 -27.22 -10.39 14.72
C GLU A 212 -26.79 -8.94 14.45
N SER A 213 -25.95 -8.36 15.30
CA SER A 213 -25.26 -7.11 14.96
C SER A 213 -23.91 -7.49 14.40
N GLY A 214 -23.58 -6.97 13.22
CA GLY A 214 -22.29 -7.24 12.56
C GLY A 214 -21.09 -6.76 13.39
N PRO A 215 -19.86 -7.03 12.92
CA PRO A 215 -18.66 -6.46 13.54
C PRO A 215 -18.84 -4.94 13.63
N GLY A 216 -18.61 -4.39 14.83
CA GLY A 216 -18.81 -2.97 15.12
C GLY A 216 -17.98 -2.08 14.20
N ALA A 217 -18.13 -0.76 14.34
CA ALA A 217 -17.42 0.17 13.47
C ALA A 217 -15.90 0.08 13.65
N TRP A 218 -15.16 0.03 12.55
CA TRP A 218 -13.69 -0.08 12.56
C TRP A 218 -13.08 1.18 11.95
N ASP A 219 -12.13 1.78 12.65
CA ASP A 219 -11.43 2.98 12.21
C ASP A 219 -10.09 2.62 11.53
N GLY A 220 -9.61 3.55 10.70
CA GLY A 220 -8.34 3.40 10.00
C GLY A 220 -8.03 4.58 9.10
N SER A 221 -7.35 4.29 8.00
CA SER A 221 -7.04 5.23 6.92
C SER A 221 -7.47 4.66 5.57
N TRP A 222 -7.67 5.52 4.59
CA TRP A 222 -7.92 5.09 3.22
C TRP A 222 -6.96 5.79 2.25
N SER A 223 -6.71 5.12 1.12
CA SER A 223 -5.94 5.69 0.02
C SER A 223 -6.48 5.21 -1.33
N LEU A 224 -6.32 6.01 -2.37
CA LEU A 224 -6.66 5.66 -3.74
C LEU A 224 -5.42 5.77 -4.61
N ASN A 225 -5.04 4.68 -5.26
CA ASN A 225 -3.84 4.58 -6.09
C ASN A 225 -4.23 4.22 -7.52
N ALA A 226 -3.51 4.73 -8.52
CA ALA A 226 -3.71 4.31 -9.90
C ALA A 226 -2.97 2.99 -10.14
N GLN A 227 -3.63 2.03 -10.80
CA GLN A 227 -3.05 0.78 -11.26
C GLN A 227 -3.45 0.53 -12.72
N GLY A 228 -2.62 1.00 -13.65
CA GLY A 228 -2.96 0.97 -15.08
C GLY A 228 -4.08 1.96 -15.41
N GLU A 229 -5.19 1.47 -15.98
CA GLU A 229 -6.38 2.28 -16.25
C GLU A 229 -7.36 2.33 -15.07
N ASP A 230 -7.17 1.48 -14.08
CA ASP A 230 -8.05 1.33 -12.92
C ASP A 230 -7.50 2.09 -11.70
N PHE A 231 -8.36 2.31 -10.71
CA PHE A 231 -7.96 2.80 -9.39
C PHE A 231 -8.12 1.68 -8.35
N VAL A 232 -7.21 1.61 -7.39
CA VAL A 232 -7.33 0.70 -6.25
C VAL A 232 -7.54 1.53 -4.99
N LEU A 233 -8.71 1.36 -4.39
CA LEU A 233 -9.03 1.88 -3.07
C LEU A 233 -8.51 0.89 -2.04
N VAL A 234 -7.69 1.36 -1.10
CA VAL A 234 -7.16 0.58 0.01
C VAL A 234 -7.66 1.20 1.31
N PHE A 235 -8.31 0.40 2.14
CA PHE A 235 -8.58 0.71 3.54
C PHE A 235 -7.59 -0.05 4.41
N GLN A 236 -6.85 0.69 5.23
CA GLN A 236 -5.91 0.16 6.21
C GLN A 236 -6.48 0.43 7.60
N PHE A 237 -6.84 -0.63 8.31
CA PHE A 237 -7.40 -0.55 9.66
C PHE A 237 -6.31 -0.33 10.70
N ASP A 238 -6.71 0.23 11.85
CA ASP A 238 -5.81 0.48 12.99
C ASP A 238 -5.21 -0.80 13.60
N ASP A 239 -5.84 -1.96 13.37
CA ASP A 239 -5.32 -3.27 13.80
C ASP A 239 -4.25 -3.85 12.86
N GLY A 240 -3.92 -3.13 11.77
CA GLY A 240 -2.94 -3.54 10.76
C GLY A 240 -3.52 -4.38 9.63
N SER A 241 -4.79 -4.81 9.70
CA SER A 241 -5.46 -5.47 8.57
C SER A 241 -5.80 -4.46 7.47
N SER A 242 -6.02 -4.95 6.24
CA SER A 242 -6.40 -4.09 5.12
C SER A 242 -7.34 -4.79 4.16
N ASN A 243 -8.16 -3.97 3.50
CA ASN A 243 -9.01 -4.37 2.39
C ASN A 243 -8.70 -3.49 1.18
N SER A 244 -8.83 -4.05 -0.01
CA SER A 244 -8.62 -3.32 -1.26
C SER A 244 -9.65 -3.69 -2.30
N TRP A 245 -10.06 -2.71 -3.10
CA TRP A 245 -11.02 -2.90 -4.19
C TRP A 245 -10.62 -2.10 -5.41
N VAL A 246 -11.02 -2.60 -6.59
CA VAL A 246 -10.90 -1.84 -7.83
C VAL A 246 -12.05 -0.84 -7.90
N VAL A 247 -11.73 0.44 -8.07
CA VAL A 247 -12.67 1.54 -8.19
C VAL A 247 -12.58 2.13 -9.58
N THR A 248 -13.74 2.28 -10.21
CA THR A 248 -13.90 3.03 -11.46
C THR A 248 -14.81 4.21 -11.20
N VAL A 249 -14.43 5.38 -11.74
CA VAL A 249 -15.24 6.59 -11.70
C VAL A 249 -15.50 7.01 -13.14
N ASP A 250 -16.77 7.10 -13.53
CA ASP A 250 -17.15 7.55 -14.86
C ASP A 250 -17.20 9.08 -14.97
N ASP A 251 -17.37 9.60 -16.20
CA ASP A 251 -17.40 11.05 -16.45
C ASP A 251 -18.55 11.79 -15.75
N ASN A 252 -19.56 11.05 -15.25
CA ASN A 252 -20.68 11.58 -14.48
C ASN A 252 -20.48 11.37 -12.96
N GLU A 253 -19.25 11.11 -12.52
CA GLU A 253 -18.87 10.85 -11.12
C GLU A 253 -19.56 9.64 -10.48
N ASN A 254 -20.10 8.72 -11.29
CA ASN A 254 -20.63 7.49 -10.73
C ASN A 254 -19.47 6.57 -10.36
N VAL A 255 -19.53 6.08 -9.13
CA VAL A 255 -18.54 5.17 -8.58
C VAL A 255 -19.03 3.73 -8.72
N ALA A 256 -18.15 2.87 -9.21
CA ALA A 256 -18.32 1.42 -9.10
C ALA A 256 -17.10 0.81 -8.42
N VAL A 257 -17.35 -0.22 -7.62
CA VAL A 257 -16.36 -0.96 -6.86
C VAL A 257 -16.45 -2.43 -7.27
N ASP A 258 -15.34 -3.02 -7.71
CA ASP A 258 -15.25 -4.35 -8.32
C ASP A 258 -16.33 -4.59 -9.38
N GLY A 259 -16.55 -3.59 -10.23
CA GLY A 259 -17.52 -3.61 -11.33
C GLY A 259 -18.99 -3.46 -10.91
N LYS A 260 -19.28 -3.25 -9.62
CA LYS A 260 -20.65 -3.01 -9.12
C LYS A 260 -20.82 -1.55 -8.75
N ARG A 261 -21.88 -0.90 -9.25
CA ARG A 261 -22.23 0.46 -8.83
C ARG A 261 -22.51 0.46 -7.33
N VAL A 262 -21.97 1.47 -6.65
CA VAL A 262 -22.20 1.70 -5.23
C VAL A 262 -22.94 3.01 -5.03
N GLU A 263 -23.68 3.11 -3.94
CA GLU A 263 -24.30 4.37 -3.56
C GLU A 263 -23.24 5.24 -2.87
N VAL A 264 -23.04 6.47 -3.34
CA VAL A 264 -22.11 7.43 -2.77
C VAL A 264 -22.91 8.46 -1.98
N LYS A 265 -22.66 8.57 -0.67
CA LYS A 265 -23.36 9.52 0.21
C LYS A 265 -22.39 10.48 0.86
N GLN A 266 -22.77 11.76 0.91
CA GLN A 266 -22.06 12.73 1.71
C GLN A 266 -22.05 12.28 3.18
N ASP A 267 -20.86 12.28 3.76
CA ASP A 267 -20.63 11.62 5.04
C ASP A 267 -20.67 12.60 6.21
N SER A 268 -21.63 12.40 7.11
CA SER A 268 -21.71 13.19 8.35
C SER A 268 -20.70 12.75 9.40
N ILE A 269 -20.13 11.55 9.30
CA ILE A 269 -19.11 11.03 10.25
C ILE A 269 -17.75 11.67 9.99
N CYS A 270 -17.52 12.16 8.76
CA CYS A 270 -16.29 12.81 8.35
C CYS A 270 -16.24 14.32 8.64
N GLN A 271 -17.21 14.86 9.38
CA GLN A 271 -17.26 16.28 9.79
C GLN A 271 -16.48 16.56 11.08
#